data_AF-A0A318RTN1-F1
#
_entry.id   AF-A0A318RTN1-F1
#
_cell.length_a   1.000
_cell.length_b   1.000
_cell.length_c   1.000
_cell.angle_alpha   90.00
_cell.angle_beta   90.00
_cell.angle_gamma   90.00
#
_symmetry.space_group_name_H-M   'P 1'
#
loop_
_entity.id
_entity.type
_entity.pdbx_description
1 polymer ?
#
loop_
_entity_poly.entity_id
_entity_poly.type
_entity_poly.pdbx_seq_one_letter_code
_entity_poly.pdbx_strand_id
1 'polypeptide(L)'
;MHRTTLTSGPTSRGTLGPVTADQPIDLSGLNLGSDVGDIPEDIEELRSEIDRVDAIILAAIKRRTAVSKKVGQTRMATGGPRLVHSREMKVLDRFSELGQEGHTLAMLLLRLGRGPLGRQ
;
A
#
# COMPACT_ATOMS: atom_id res chain seq x y z
N MET A 1 -19.25 2.75 60.49
CA MET A 1 -18.98 3.73 59.42
C MET A 1 -17.74 3.28 58.64
N HIS A 2 -17.87 2.47 57.59
CA HIS A 2 -16.75 2.25 56.66
C HIS A 2 -17.28 2.20 55.22
N ARG A 3 -16.81 3.17 54.44
CA ARG A 3 -17.22 3.49 53.07
C ARG A 3 -16.29 2.71 52.14
N THR A 4 -16.80 1.67 51.47
CA THR A 4 -16.04 0.90 50.47
C THR A 4 -15.83 1.75 49.23
N THR A 5 -14.57 1.92 48.84
CA THR A 5 -14.14 2.68 47.67
C THR A 5 -14.43 1.94 46.36
N LEU A 6 -15.06 2.64 45.43
CA LEU A 6 -15.26 2.25 44.03
C LEU A 6 -13.91 2.13 43.32
N THR A 7 -13.63 0.99 42.68
CA THR A 7 -12.49 0.81 41.78
C THR A 7 -12.95 1.12 40.35
N SER A 8 -12.42 2.20 39.79
CA SER A 8 -12.66 2.62 38.40
C SER A 8 -11.50 2.11 37.55
N GLY A 9 -11.73 1.07 36.74
CA GLY A 9 -10.74 0.62 35.76
C GLY A 9 -10.63 1.64 34.61
N PRO A 10 -9.42 1.96 34.11
CA PRO A 10 -9.30 2.84 32.97
C PRO A 10 -9.71 2.09 31.70
N THR A 11 -10.77 2.59 31.05
CA THR A 11 -11.10 2.24 29.67
C THR A 11 -9.99 2.74 28.76
N SER A 12 -9.05 1.87 28.38
CA SER A 12 -8.04 2.19 27.37
C SER A 12 -8.72 2.20 25.99
N ARG A 13 -9.28 3.37 25.65
CA ARG A 13 -9.81 3.67 24.33
C ARG A 13 -8.59 3.88 23.44
N GLY A 14 -8.23 2.84 22.66
CA GLY A 14 -7.11 2.91 21.73
C GLY A 14 -7.28 4.08 20.77
N THR A 15 -6.50 5.12 20.97
CA THR A 15 -6.31 6.18 19.98
C THR A 15 -5.64 5.54 18.78
N LEU A 16 -6.37 5.33 17.69
CA LEU A 16 -5.78 5.09 16.38
C LEU A 16 -5.00 6.36 16.02
N GLY A 17 -3.73 6.39 16.39
CA GLY A 17 -2.80 7.40 15.90
C GLY A 17 -2.73 7.38 14.37
N PRO A 18 -2.22 8.44 13.73
CA PRO A 18 -2.04 8.44 12.30
C PRO A 18 -1.14 7.25 11.92
N VAL A 19 -1.69 6.29 11.17
CA VAL A 19 -0.91 5.21 10.56
C VAL A 19 0.09 5.89 9.64
N THR A 20 1.32 6.05 10.10
CA THR A 20 2.40 6.64 9.31
C THR A 20 2.76 5.65 8.20
N ALA A 21 3.29 6.16 7.08
CA ALA A 21 3.71 5.34 5.93
C ALA A 21 4.88 4.37 6.22
N ASP A 22 5.31 4.31 7.48
CA ASP A 22 6.47 3.59 8.00
C ASP A 22 6.08 2.48 8.98
N GLN A 23 4.77 2.33 9.29
CA GLN A 23 4.32 1.12 9.97
C GLN A 23 4.31 -0.02 8.97
N PRO A 24 4.93 -1.17 9.29
CA PRO A 24 4.82 -2.35 8.45
C PRO A 24 3.35 -2.70 8.31
N ILE A 25 2.88 -2.70 7.07
CA ILE A 25 1.53 -3.17 6.77
C ILE A 25 1.54 -4.67 7.07
N ASP A 26 0.61 -5.12 7.90
CA ASP A 26 0.40 -6.53 8.12
C ASP A 26 -0.16 -7.16 6.84
N LEU A 27 0.71 -7.78 6.05
CA LEU A 27 0.38 -8.50 4.84
C LEU A 27 0.08 -9.99 5.10
N SER A 28 0.21 -10.46 6.35
CA SER A 28 0.00 -11.88 6.70
C SER A 28 -1.43 -12.32 6.41
N GLY A 29 -2.41 -11.43 6.56
CA GLY A 29 -3.81 -11.69 6.20
C GLY A 29 -4.05 -11.94 4.70
N LEU A 30 -3.07 -11.71 3.84
CA LEU A 30 -3.11 -12.02 2.40
C LEU A 30 -2.23 -13.21 2.02
N ASN A 31 -1.55 -13.84 2.98
CA ASN A 31 -0.56 -14.90 2.75
C ASN A 31 0.47 -14.54 1.65
N LEU A 32 1.17 -13.42 1.79
CA LEU A 32 2.17 -12.95 0.81
C LEU A 32 3.62 -13.12 1.31
N GLY A 33 3.85 -14.10 2.19
CA GLY A 33 5.20 -14.45 2.64
C GLY A 33 6.04 -14.96 1.48
N SER A 34 7.37 -14.82 1.58
CA SER A 34 8.30 -15.36 0.58
C SER A 34 8.69 -16.81 0.84
N ASP A 35 8.31 -17.36 2.00
CA ASP A 35 8.44 -18.79 2.28
C ASP A 35 7.32 -19.52 1.53
N VAL A 36 7.70 -20.52 0.75
CA VAL A 36 6.82 -21.33 -0.10
C VAL A 36 6.89 -22.81 0.26
N GLY A 37 7.54 -23.16 1.39
CA GLY A 37 7.75 -24.54 1.78
C GLY A 37 6.47 -25.30 2.18
N ASP A 38 5.37 -24.59 2.40
CA ASP A 38 4.04 -25.14 2.63
C ASP A 38 3.28 -25.47 1.34
N ILE A 39 3.76 -24.98 0.18
CA ILE A 39 3.17 -25.25 -1.13
C ILE A 39 3.76 -26.55 -1.68
N PRO A 40 2.92 -27.53 -2.08
CA PRO A 40 3.39 -28.76 -2.73
C PRO A 40 4.21 -28.47 -3.99
N GLU A 41 5.17 -29.35 -4.29
CA GLU A 41 6.01 -29.26 -5.51
C GLU A 41 5.24 -29.58 -6.81
N ASP A 42 3.90 -29.55 -6.78
CA ASP A 42 3.05 -29.73 -7.95
C ASP A 42 2.97 -28.42 -8.77
N ILE A 43 3.18 -28.54 -10.07
CA ILE A 43 3.24 -27.37 -10.98
C ILE A 43 1.89 -26.65 -11.07
N GLU A 44 0.76 -27.37 -11.02
CA GLU A 44 -0.56 -26.75 -11.12
C GLU A 44 -0.93 -26.02 -9.82
N GLU A 45 -0.49 -26.53 -8.67
CA GLU A 45 -0.63 -25.83 -7.39
C GLU A 45 0.23 -24.56 -7.35
N LEU A 46 1.50 -24.63 -7.78
CA LEU A 46 2.37 -23.46 -7.88
C LEU A 46 1.82 -22.39 -8.84
N ARG A 47 1.23 -22.80 -9.97
CA ARG A 47 0.56 -21.87 -10.90
C ARG A 47 -0.68 -21.24 -10.31
N SER A 48 -1.48 -22.03 -9.59
CA SER A 48 -2.66 -21.52 -8.89
C SER A 48 -2.28 -20.46 -7.86
N GLU A 49 -1.13 -20.62 -7.19
CA GLU A 49 -0.59 -19.62 -6.29
C GLU A 49 -0.16 -18.34 -7.02
N ILE A 50 0.51 -18.46 -8.17
CA ILE A 50 0.85 -17.30 -9.02
C ILE A 50 -0.42 -16.54 -9.42
N ASP A 51 -1.44 -17.24 -9.90
CA ASP A 51 -2.71 -16.63 -10.32
C ASP A 51 -3.40 -15.88 -9.16
N ARG A 52 -3.34 -16.45 -7.95
CA ARG A 52 -3.85 -15.81 -6.72
C ARG A 52 -3.10 -14.53 -6.42
N VAL A 53 -1.76 -14.57 -6.43
CA VAL A 53 -0.91 -13.41 -6.18
C VAL A 53 -1.12 -12.33 -7.26
N ASP A 54 -1.24 -12.72 -8.52
CA ASP A 54 -1.51 -11.81 -9.64
C ASP A 54 -2.88 -11.12 -9.50
N ALA A 55 -3.91 -11.84 -9.04
CA ALA A 55 -5.21 -11.25 -8.74
C ALA A 55 -5.10 -10.18 -7.63
N ILE A 56 -4.29 -10.41 -6.61
CA ILE A 56 -4.01 -9.46 -5.52
C ILE A 56 -3.25 -8.24 -6.06
N ILE A 57 -2.18 -8.46 -6.84
CA ILE A 57 -1.41 -7.37 -7.48
C ILE A 57 -2.33 -6.50 -8.32
N LEU A 58 -3.16 -7.11 -9.17
CA LEU A 58 -4.10 -6.38 -10.04
C LEU A 58 -5.10 -5.55 -9.23
N ALA A 59 -5.68 -6.13 -8.17
CA ALA A 59 -6.61 -5.42 -7.28
C ALA A 59 -5.91 -4.23 -6.58
N ALA A 60 -4.70 -4.44 -6.07
CA ALA A 60 -3.89 -3.42 -5.42
C ALA A 60 -3.54 -2.28 -6.39
N ILE A 61 -3.13 -2.59 -7.62
CA ILE A 61 -2.80 -1.60 -8.66
C ILE A 61 -4.04 -0.77 -9.03
N LYS A 62 -5.20 -1.42 -9.23
CA LYS A 62 -6.47 -0.71 -9.51
C LYS A 62 -6.83 0.25 -8.38
N ARG A 63 -6.75 -0.21 -7.13
CA ARG A 63 -7.03 0.61 -5.94
C ARG A 63 -6.05 1.78 -5.83
N ARG A 64 -4.73 1.52 -5.95
CA ARG A 64 -3.67 2.54 -5.93
C ARG A 64 -3.89 3.60 -7.00
N THR A 65 -4.26 3.18 -8.21
CA THR A 65 -4.54 4.07 -9.34
C THR A 65 -5.73 4.99 -9.05
N ALA A 66 -6.83 4.44 -8.54
CA ALA A 66 -8.01 5.22 -8.18
C ALA A 66 -7.71 6.25 -7.08
N VAL A 67 -6.96 5.84 -6.03
CA VAL A 67 -6.52 6.74 -4.96
C VAL A 67 -5.60 7.84 -5.51
N SER A 68 -4.63 7.49 -6.36
CA SER A 68 -3.70 8.46 -6.97
C SER A 68 -4.44 9.51 -7.81
N LYS A 69 -5.44 9.10 -8.60
CA LYS A 69 -6.29 10.03 -9.36
C LYS A 69 -7.07 10.96 -8.43
N LYS A 70 -7.66 10.44 -7.36
CA LYS A 70 -8.40 11.25 -6.37
C LYS A 70 -7.50 12.26 -5.66
N VAL A 71 -6.26 11.88 -5.33
CA VAL A 71 -5.25 12.80 -4.78
C VAL A 71 -4.97 13.93 -5.77
N GLY A 72 -4.69 13.61 -7.05
CA GLY A 72 -4.45 14.62 -8.09
C GLY A 72 -5.61 15.60 -8.25
N GLN A 73 -6.85 15.08 -8.33
CA GLN A 73 -8.07 15.90 -8.39
C GLN A 73 -8.21 16.82 -7.19
N THR A 74 -7.99 16.30 -5.97
CA THR A 74 -8.12 17.07 -4.73
C THR A 74 -7.09 18.19 -4.69
N ARG A 75 -5.85 17.94 -5.10
CA ARG A 75 -4.80 18.96 -5.14
C ARG A 75 -5.10 20.07 -6.13
N MET A 76 -5.59 19.72 -7.31
CA MET A 76 -6.02 20.71 -8.30
C MET A 76 -7.18 21.57 -7.77
N ALA A 77 -8.14 20.96 -7.08
CA ALA A 77 -9.27 21.68 -6.47
C ALA A 77 -8.82 22.65 -5.36
N THR A 78 -7.73 22.35 -4.66
CA THR A 78 -7.15 23.24 -3.63
C THR A 78 -6.09 24.20 -4.19
N GLY A 79 -5.99 24.37 -5.52
CA GLY A 79 -5.00 25.26 -6.15
C GLY A 79 -3.54 24.80 -6.08
N GLY A 80 -3.30 23.56 -5.62
CA GLY A 80 -1.98 22.97 -5.59
C GLY A 80 -1.58 22.36 -6.95
N PRO A 81 -0.27 22.11 -7.17
CA PRO A 81 0.16 21.50 -8.41
C PRO A 81 -0.41 20.08 -8.53
N ARG A 82 -0.66 19.62 -9.75
CA ARG A 82 -1.15 18.25 -9.98
C ARG A 82 -0.14 17.19 -9.51
N LEU A 83 1.15 17.50 -9.60
CA LEU A 83 2.27 16.59 -9.34
C LEU A 83 3.15 17.10 -8.19
N VAL A 84 3.83 16.21 -7.46
CA VAL A 84 4.92 16.56 -6.54
C VAL A 84 6.10 15.67 -6.85
N HIS A 85 7.19 16.28 -7.31
CA HIS A 85 8.41 15.56 -7.62
C HIS A 85 8.93 14.76 -6.40
N SER A 86 8.96 15.36 -5.21
CA SER A 86 9.40 14.66 -3.99
C SER A 86 8.52 13.46 -3.60
N ARG A 87 7.23 13.46 -3.95
CA ARG A 87 6.37 12.28 -3.72
C ARG A 87 6.61 11.18 -4.74
N GLU A 88 6.96 11.54 -5.96
CA GLU A 88 7.29 10.57 -7.02
C GLU A 88 8.62 9.91 -6.74
N MET A 89 9.62 10.66 -6.28
CA MET A 89 10.89 10.10 -5.83
C MET A 89 10.69 9.07 -4.71
N LYS A 90 9.80 9.33 -3.75
CA LYS A 90 9.42 8.35 -2.70
C LYS A 90 8.70 7.11 -3.24
N VAL A 91 8.14 7.15 -4.44
CA VAL A 91 7.60 5.95 -5.09
C VAL A 91 8.75 5.18 -5.72
N LEU A 92 9.64 5.83 -6.46
CA LEU A 92 10.80 5.18 -7.08
C LEU A 92 11.67 4.48 -6.03
N ASP A 93 11.97 5.18 -4.94
CA ASP A 93 12.75 4.67 -3.81
C ASP A 93 12.13 3.41 -3.17
N ARG A 94 10.80 3.40 -2.97
CA ARG A 94 10.13 2.20 -2.40
C ARG A 94 10.26 0.96 -3.28
N PHE A 95 10.33 1.12 -4.60
CA PHE A 95 10.44 -0.02 -5.50
C PHE A 95 11.90 -0.35 -5.87
N SER A 96 12.90 0.42 -5.42
CA SER A 96 14.30 0.14 -5.75
C SER A 96 14.81 -1.17 -5.17
N GLU A 97 14.12 -1.75 -4.18
CA GLU A 97 14.36 -3.10 -3.66
C GLU A 97 14.31 -4.17 -4.77
N LEU A 98 13.56 -3.94 -5.85
CA LEU A 98 13.48 -4.80 -7.03
C LEU A 98 14.49 -4.42 -8.14
N GLY A 99 15.48 -3.57 -7.82
CA GLY A 99 16.49 -3.11 -8.77
C GLY A 99 15.93 -2.35 -9.97
N GLN A 100 16.47 -2.64 -11.15
CA GLN A 100 16.09 -1.96 -12.40
C GLN A 100 14.61 -2.17 -12.76
N GLU A 101 14.08 -3.37 -12.54
CA GLU A 101 12.68 -3.69 -12.83
C GLU A 101 11.73 -2.99 -11.86
N GLY A 102 12.16 -2.79 -10.61
CA GLY A 102 11.46 -1.95 -9.65
C GLY A 102 11.24 -0.52 -10.10
N HIS A 103 12.29 0.09 -10.67
CA HIS A 103 12.20 1.42 -11.25
C HIS A 103 11.19 1.47 -12.41
N THR A 104 11.23 0.48 -13.31
CA THR A 104 10.26 0.35 -14.41
C THR A 104 8.82 0.22 -13.90
N LEU A 105 8.59 -0.66 -12.92
CA LEU A 105 7.29 -0.86 -12.28
C LEU A 105 6.78 0.43 -11.63
N ALA A 106 7.61 1.12 -10.85
CA ALA A 106 7.24 2.39 -10.24
C ALA A 106 6.84 3.45 -11.27
N MET A 107 7.57 3.52 -12.40
CA MET A 107 7.23 4.43 -13.49
C MET A 107 5.88 4.10 -14.14
N LEU A 108 5.56 2.81 -14.34
CA LEU A 108 4.24 2.38 -14.82
C LEU A 108 3.13 2.78 -13.84
N LEU A 109 3.33 2.52 -12.55
CA LEU A 109 2.37 2.86 -11.50
C LEU A 109 2.13 4.37 -11.37
N LEU A 110 3.16 5.20 -11.59
CA LEU A 110 3.01 6.65 -11.66
C LEU A 110 2.19 7.04 -12.89
N ARG A 111 2.50 6.51 -14.07
CA ARG A 111 1.76 6.81 -15.31
C ARG A 111 0.28 6.45 -15.21
N LEU A 112 -0.07 5.32 -14.61
CA LEU A 112 -1.47 4.91 -14.39
C LEU A 112 -2.27 5.93 -13.57
N GLY A 113 -1.65 6.50 -12.53
CA GLY A 113 -2.31 7.41 -11.59
C GLY A 113 -2.47 8.84 -12.11
N ARG A 114 -1.40 9.44 -12.64
CA ARG A 114 -1.38 10.86 -13.06
C ARG A 114 -1.49 11.09 -14.56
N GLY A 115 -1.32 10.05 -15.37
CA GLY A 115 -1.13 10.15 -16.82
C GLY A 115 0.36 10.24 -17.22
N PRO A 116 0.67 10.20 -18.52
CA PRO A 116 2.03 10.35 -19.02
C PRO A 116 2.65 11.70 -18.62
N LEU A 117 3.96 11.71 -18.42
CA LEU A 117 4.73 12.94 -18.39
C LEU A 117 4.80 13.47 -19.84
N GLY A 118 4.04 14.53 -20.16
CA GLY A 118 4.13 15.25 -21.42
C GLY A 118 3.06 14.92 -22.47
N ARG A 119 2.00 15.74 -22.51
CA ARG A 119 1.75 16.71 -23.60
C ARG A 119 0.99 17.89 -22.96
N GLN A 120 1.72 18.91 -22.54
CA GLN A 120 1.23 20.28 -22.52
C GLN A 120 2.10 21.06 -23.51
#